data_AF-A0A9Y2JL45-F1
#
_entry.id   AF-A0A9Y2JL45-F1
#
_cell.length_a   1.000
_cell.length_b   1.000
_cell.length_c   1.000
_cell.angle_alpha   90.00
_cell.angle_beta   90.00
_cell.angle_gamma   90.00
#
_symmetry.space_group_name_H-M   'P 1'
#
loop_
_entity.id
_entity.type
_entity.pdbx_description
1 polymer ?
#
loop_
_entity_poly.entity_id
_entity_poly.type
_entity_poly.pdbx_seq_one_letter_code
_entity_poly.pdbx_strand_id
1 'polypeptide(L)'
;MSVAWTASGVRARALLNRRVGAVGARALSTRATLADALATLEAGPYQREVRAGQSLEEAEHGVSATVLWHLRVLAGWLPRAGAEAMRLLAGWFEVANVLELLRSLHGAEAGPAYRLGTLATAWPRLSTAASAEQLRSLLAASPWGDPGTDTPWGTATAIRLGWATRLAAGIPQTRPWAAGGVALVVARDRYVLSRPVPEPAARRARAAFGVDADTRIPFTAFAHALPNDARWALEDVERPEDLWRAEERWWARVERDALAALRRPRYGLAPAVGCVVLLAIDARRVRAALELAARGGRPEEAFDALA
;
A
#
# COMPACT_ATOMS: atom_id res chain seq x y z
N MET A 1 20.13 24.61 3.56
CA MET A 1 20.47 23.64 2.49
C MET A 1 21.35 22.55 3.09
N SER A 2 21.07 21.25 2.92
CA SER A 2 21.96 20.23 3.48
C SER A 2 22.40 19.21 2.43
N VAL A 3 23.70 18.95 2.39
CA VAL A 3 24.35 17.93 1.55
C VAL A 3 23.71 16.54 1.74
N ALA A 4 23.20 16.27 2.94
CA ALA A 4 22.52 15.02 3.28
C ALA A 4 21.26 14.76 2.43
N TRP A 5 20.47 15.78 2.09
CA TRP A 5 19.30 15.61 1.23
C TRP A 5 19.70 15.29 -0.22
N THR A 6 20.74 15.94 -0.75
CA THR A 6 21.24 15.70 -2.11
C THR A 6 21.80 14.29 -2.26
N ALA A 7 22.67 13.87 -1.33
CA ALA A 7 23.26 12.52 -1.34
C ALA A 7 22.18 11.43 -1.24
N SER A 8 21.19 11.63 -0.37
CA SER A 8 20.06 10.72 -0.23
C SER A 8 19.21 10.64 -1.50
N GLY A 9 18.95 11.76 -2.16
CA GLY A 9 18.20 11.80 -3.41
C GLY A 9 18.86 11.03 -4.55
N VAL A 10 20.19 11.11 -4.68
CA VAL A 10 20.95 10.33 -5.67
C VAL A 10 20.85 8.83 -5.38
N ARG A 11 21.06 8.44 -4.12
CA ARG A 11 20.99 7.02 -3.72
C ARG A 11 19.58 6.44 -3.86
N ALA A 12 18.55 7.22 -3.56
CA ALA A 12 17.15 6.80 -3.73
C ALA A 12 16.83 6.51 -5.21
N ARG A 13 17.31 7.34 -6.13
CA ARG A 13 17.17 7.08 -7.58
C ARG A 13 17.96 5.86 -8.04
N ALA A 14 19.15 5.62 -7.46
CA ALA A 14 19.92 4.43 -7.80
C ALA A 14 19.18 3.12 -7.47
N LEU A 15 18.35 3.11 -6.41
CA LEU A 15 17.47 1.97 -6.11
C LEU A 15 16.44 1.72 -7.22
N LEU A 16 15.91 2.78 -7.84
CA LEU A 16 14.94 2.66 -8.94
C LEU A 16 15.55 2.06 -10.20
N ASN A 17 16.84 2.25 -10.46
CA ASN A 17 17.49 1.71 -11.65
C ASN A 17 17.57 0.18 -11.65
N ARG A 18 17.43 -0.46 -10.49
CA ARG A 18 17.51 -1.91 -10.37
C ARG A 18 16.15 -2.59 -10.47
N ARG A 19 15.05 -1.85 -10.42
CA ARG A 19 13.69 -2.39 -10.43
C ARG A 19 13.37 -3.11 -11.74
N VAL A 20 12.37 -3.99 -11.71
CA VAL A 20 11.96 -4.77 -12.89
C VAL A 20 11.28 -3.87 -13.94
N GLY A 21 10.48 -2.90 -13.49
CA GLY A 21 9.75 -1.96 -14.32
C GLY A 21 8.56 -2.60 -15.04
N ALA A 22 7.77 -1.78 -15.74
CA ALA A 22 6.60 -2.24 -16.49
C ALA A 22 6.95 -3.28 -17.57
N VAL A 23 7.99 -3.03 -18.37
CA VAL A 23 8.44 -3.95 -19.43
C VAL A 23 8.88 -5.29 -18.84
N GLY A 24 9.66 -5.26 -17.75
CA GLY A 24 10.09 -6.48 -17.09
C GLY A 24 8.92 -7.25 -16.45
N ALA A 25 7.95 -6.55 -15.85
CA ALA A 25 6.78 -7.17 -15.27
C ALA A 25 5.91 -7.83 -16.35
N ARG A 26 5.76 -7.19 -17.52
CA ARG A 26 5.09 -7.78 -18.68
C ARG A 26 5.83 -9.00 -19.23
N ALA A 27 7.16 -8.98 -19.25
CA ALA A 27 7.94 -10.15 -19.64
C ALA A 27 7.85 -11.30 -18.62
N LEU A 28 7.62 -11.00 -17.34
CA LEU A 28 7.35 -12.00 -16.31
C LEU A 28 5.95 -12.59 -16.43
N SER A 29 4.94 -11.77 -16.75
CA SER A 29 3.55 -12.23 -16.83
C SER A 29 3.29 -13.19 -17.99
N THR A 30 4.15 -13.21 -19.01
CA THR A 30 4.08 -14.15 -20.14
C THR A 30 4.82 -15.47 -19.89
N ARG A 31 5.37 -15.68 -18.69
CA ARG A 31 6.03 -16.94 -18.35
C ARG A 31 5.00 -18.04 -18.18
N ALA A 32 5.27 -19.21 -18.76
CA ALA A 32 4.36 -20.33 -18.76
C ALA A 32 4.19 -20.97 -17.38
N THR A 33 5.16 -20.76 -16.48
CA THR A 33 5.13 -21.31 -15.12
C THR A 33 5.60 -20.28 -14.11
N LEU A 34 5.13 -20.43 -12.86
CA LEU A 34 5.65 -19.68 -11.72
C LEU A 34 7.17 -19.90 -11.56
N ALA A 35 7.65 -21.13 -11.73
CA ALA A 35 9.08 -21.46 -11.57
C ALA A 35 9.97 -20.64 -12.52
N ASP A 36 9.58 -20.48 -13.78
CA ASP A 36 10.31 -19.66 -14.76
C ASP A 36 10.33 -18.18 -14.39
N ALA A 37 9.22 -17.68 -13.85
CA ALA A 37 9.12 -16.30 -13.36
C ALA A 37 10.03 -16.09 -12.14
N LEU A 38 10.05 -17.04 -11.18
CA LEU A 38 10.91 -16.97 -10.00
C LEU A 38 12.40 -17.03 -10.36
N ALA A 39 12.78 -17.89 -11.30
CA ALA A 39 14.17 -17.95 -11.79
C ALA A 39 14.63 -16.61 -12.37
N THR A 40 13.74 -15.89 -13.06
CA THR A 40 14.03 -14.55 -13.59
C THR A 40 14.20 -13.52 -12.46
N LEU A 41 13.35 -13.58 -11.43
CA LEU A 41 13.44 -12.67 -10.28
C LEU A 41 14.66 -12.93 -9.39
N GLU A 42 15.08 -14.18 -9.25
CA GLU A 42 16.27 -14.58 -8.50
C GLU A 42 17.56 -14.04 -9.12
N ALA A 43 17.62 -13.84 -10.43
CA ALA A 43 18.74 -13.17 -11.09
C ALA A 43 18.72 -11.63 -10.95
N GLY A 44 17.66 -11.06 -10.37
CA GLY A 44 17.32 -9.65 -10.42
C GLY A 44 17.39 -8.90 -9.07
N PRO A 45 16.68 -7.77 -8.95
CA PRO A 45 16.67 -6.95 -7.72
C PRO A 45 16.00 -7.63 -6.52
N TYR A 46 15.19 -8.66 -6.76
CA TYR A 46 14.41 -9.36 -5.74
C TYR A 46 15.14 -10.57 -5.14
N GLN A 47 16.33 -10.91 -5.64
CA GLN A 47 17.14 -12.08 -5.25
C GLN A 47 17.34 -12.28 -3.75
N ARG A 48 17.25 -11.20 -2.95
CA ARG A 48 17.45 -11.25 -1.51
C ARG A 48 16.33 -12.04 -0.82
N GLU A 49 15.09 -11.84 -1.26
CA GLU A 49 13.89 -12.35 -0.60
C GLU A 49 13.08 -13.30 -1.50
N VAL A 50 13.39 -13.36 -2.81
CA VAL A 50 12.75 -14.25 -3.78
C VAL A 50 13.76 -15.29 -4.29
N ARG A 51 13.36 -16.57 -4.27
CA ARG A 51 14.16 -17.75 -4.62
C ARG A 51 13.35 -18.73 -5.47
N ALA A 52 14.03 -19.48 -6.32
CA ALA A 52 13.41 -20.63 -6.98
C ALA A 52 12.84 -21.63 -5.95
N GLY A 53 11.71 -22.25 -6.29
CA GLY A 53 11.04 -23.24 -5.44
C GLY A 53 10.08 -22.68 -4.39
N GLN A 54 10.00 -21.35 -4.23
CA GLN A 54 8.99 -20.72 -3.38
C GLN A 54 7.57 -20.93 -3.91
N SER A 55 6.60 -20.99 -3.00
CA SER A 55 5.20 -20.84 -3.35
C SER A 55 4.91 -19.43 -3.88
N LEU A 56 3.76 -19.25 -4.54
CA LEU A 56 3.32 -17.93 -5.00
C LEU A 56 3.25 -16.94 -3.83
N GLU A 57 2.64 -17.35 -2.72
CA GLU A 57 2.48 -16.52 -1.52
C GLU A 57 3.84 -16.11 -0.91
N GLU A 58 4.78 -17.05 -0.82
CA GLU A 58 6.14 -16.79 -0.33
C GLU A 58 6.88 -15.79 -1.23
N ALA A 59 6.76 -15.95 -2.55
CA ALA A 59 7.37 -15.05 -3.51
C ALA A 59 6.75 -13.64 -3.46
N GLU A 60 5.42 -13.54 -3.37
CA GLU A 60 4.73 -12.25 -3.22
C GLU A 60 5.12 -11.52 -1.93
N HIS A 61 5.24 -12.28 -0.83
CA HIS A 61 5.77 -11.77 0.43
C HIS A 61 7.20 -11.26 0.25
N GLY A 62 8.07 -12.04 -0.41
CA GLY A 62 9.46 -11.67 -0.69
C GLY A 62 9.61 -10.40 -1.54
N VAL A 63 8.77 -10.24 -2.57
CA VAL A 63 8.70 -9.02 -3.39
C VAL A 63 8.36 -7.80 -2.53
N SER A 64 7.37 -7.93 -1.66
CA SER A 64 6.97 -6.85 -0.74
C SER A 64 8.05 -6.58 0.34
N ALA A 65 8.69 -7.63 0.88
CA ALA A 65 9.77 -7.53 1.85
C ALA A 65 11.01 -6.81 1.28
N THR A 66 11.24 -6.95 -0.03
CA THR A 66 12.29 -6.20 -0.75
C THR A 66 12.02 -4.69 -0.73
N VAL A 67 10.76 -4.27 -0.91
CA VAL A 67 10.38 -2.86 -0.76
C VAL A 67 10.64 -2.38 0.66
N LEU A 68 10.22 -3.13 1.68
CA LEU A 68 10.49 -2.78 3.08
C LEU A 68 11.99 -2.68 3.41
N TRP A 69 12.82 -3.53 2.81
CA TRP A 69 14.28 -3.40 2.90
C TRP A 69 14.76 -2.07 2.33
N HIS A 70 14.29 -1.67 1.14
CA HIS A 70 14.61 -0.36 0.56
C HIS A 70 14.18 0.80 1.45
N LEU A 71 13.00 0.74 2.09
CA LEU A 71 12.58 1.78 3.06
C LEU A 71 13.54 1.88 4.23
N ARG A 72 14.02 0.75 4.78
CA ARG A 72 14.99 0.74 5.90
C ARG A 72 16.33 1.34 5.48
N VAL A 73 16.81 0.98 4.28
CA VAL A 73 18.03 1.54 3.71
C VAL A 73 17.91 3.06 3.54
N LEU A 74 16.79 3.53 2.95
CA LEU A 74 16.53 4.95 2.78
C LEU A 74 16.42 5.70 4.12
N ALA A 75 15.73 5.12 5.11
CA ALA A 75 15.60 5.71 6.44
C ALA A 75 16.97 5.87 7.13
N GLY A 76 17.92 4.97 6.87
CA GLY A 76 19.29 5.07 7.38
C GLY A 76 20.15 6.13 6.67
N TRP A 77 19.77 6.56 5.45
CA TRP A 77 20.49 7.59 4.70
C TRP A 77 19.90 8.98 4.86
N LEU A 78 18.58 9.06 5.06
CA LEU A 78 17.85 10.32 5.13
C LEU A 78 18.05 11.00 6.49
N PRO A 79 17.96 12.34 6.54
CA PRO A 79 17.84 13.07 7.81
C PRO A 79 16.60 12.62 8.59
N ARG A 80 16.54 12.98 9.89
CA ARG A 80 15.44 12.59 10.80
C ARG A 80 14.04 12.73 10.20
N ALA A 81 13.73 13.88 9.60
CA ALA A 81 12.43 14.12 8.97
C ALA A 81 12.12 13.14 7.81
N GLY A 82 13.15 12.74 7.05
CA GLY A 82 13.00 11.72 6.02
C GLY A 82 12.84 10.31 6.58
N ALA A 83 13.56 9.97 7.66
CA ALA A 83 13.36 8.71 8.36
C ALA A 83 11.95 8.59 8.98
N GLU A 84 11.41 9.69 9.52
CA GLU A 84 10.03 9.77 10.03
C GLU A 84 9.01 9.58 8.89
N ALA A 85 9.25 10.16 7.72
CA ALA A 85 8.42 9.91 6.54
C ALA A 85 8.50 8.44 6.05
N MET A 86 9.68 7.81 6.07
CA MET A 86 9.81 6.39 5.75
C MET A 86 9.03 5.52 6.73
N ARG A 87 8.99 5.90 8.02
CA ARG A 87 8.19 5.22 9.04
C ARG A 87 6.69 5.31 8.75
N LEU A 88 6.19 6.46 8.29
CA LEU A 88 4.80 6.62 7.88
C LEU A 88 4.45 5.77 6.64
N LEU A 89 5.34 5.75 5.64
CA LEU A 89 5.16 4.93 4.43
C LEU A 89 5.22 3.43 4.75
N ALA A 90 6.11 3.03 5.68
CA ALA A 90 6.20 1.65 6.15
C ALA A 90 4.95 1.18 6.92
N GLY A 91 4.05 2.10 7.27
CA GLY A 91 2.76 1.78 7.90
C GLY A 91 1.95 0.74 7.13
N TRP A 92 2.07 0.64 5.80
CA TRP A 92 1.44 -0.43 5.01
C TRP A 92 1.86 -1.84 5.47
N PHE A 93 3.14 -2.05 5.78
CA PHE A 93 3.65 -3.34 6.24
C PHE A 93 3.19 -3.68 7.65
N GLU A 94 3.07 -2.66 8.49
CA GLU A 94 2.51 -2.83 9.83
C GLU A 94 1.01 -3.12 9.79
N VAL A 95 0.26 -2.51 8.86
CA VAL A 95 -1.13 -2.90 8.56
C VAL A 95 -1.18 -4.37 8.17
N ALA A 96 -0.36 -4.81 7.21
CA ALA A 96 -0.34 -6.21 6.78
C ALA A 96 -0.06 -7.17 7.94
N ASN A 97 0.91 -6.85 8.81
CA ASN A 97 1.20 -7.64 10.00
C ASN A 97 0.02 -7.74 10.97
N VAL A 98 -0.71 -6.63 11.18
CA VAL A 98 -1.92 -6.63 12.01
C VAL A 98 -3.02 -7.50 11.39
N LEU A 99 -3.16 -7.52 10.07
CA LEU A 99 -4.13 -8.38 9.38
C LEU A 99 -3.78 -9.87 9.51
N GLU A 100 -2.50 -10.24 9.41
CA GLU A 100 -2.07 -11.62 9.62
C GLU A 100 -2.26 -12.07 11.06
N LEU A 101 -1.93 -11.22 12.03
CA LEU A 101 -2.21 -11.48 13.44
C LEU A 101 -3.72 -11.64 13.68
N LEU A 102 -4.54 -10.79 13.06
CA LEU A 102 -5.98 -10.88 13.20
C LEU A 102 -6.55 -12.15 12.57
N ARG A 103 -5.98 -12.63 11.45
CA ARG A 103 -6.28 -13.97 10.89
C ARG A 103 -5.96 -15.07 11.90
N SER A 104 -4.77 -15.07 12.48
CA SER A 104 -4.36 -16.11 13.44
C SER A 104 -5.24 -16.12 14.68
N LEU A 105 -5.59 -14.94 15.20
CA LEU A 105 -6.48 -14.79 16.36
C LEU A 105 -7.91 -15.29 16.10
N HIS A 106 -8.30 -15.40 14.83
CA HIS A 106 -9.58 -16.00 14.40
C HIS A 106 -9.44 -17.44 13.92
N GLY A 107 -8.30 -18.09 14.15
CA GLY A 107 -8.06 -19.50 13.84
C GLY A 107 -7.75 -19.79 12.37
N ALA A 108 -7.54 -18.77 11.54
CA ALA A 108 -7.05 -18.95 10.18
C ALA A 108 -5.52 -19.07 10.16
N GLU A 109 -4.97 -19.82 9.19
CA GLU A 109 -3.53 -19.85 8.93
C GLU A 109 -3.03 -18.43 8.65
N ALA A 110 -1.93 -17.99 9.25
CA ALA A 110 -1.40 -16.64 9.04
C ALA A 110 -0.09 -16.72 8.26
N GLY A 111 0.06 -15.83 7.29
CA GLY A 111 1.30 -15.67 6.55
C GLY A 111 2.40 -15.07 7.43
N PRO A 112 3.66 -15.09 6.96
CA PRO A 112 4.78 -14.52 7.71
C PRO A 112 4.62 -13.00 7.89
N ALA A 113 4.94 -12.51 9.08
CA ALA A 113 4.96 -11.08 9.38
C ALA A 113 6.20 -10.38 8.81
N TYR A 114 6.02 -9.18 8.28
CA TYR A 114 7.09 -8.32 7.81
C TYR A 114 7.98 -7.81 8.97
N ARG A 115 9.30 -7.87 8.76
CA ARG A 115 10.31 -7.39 9.73
C ARG A 115 10.59 -5.90 9.57
N LEU A 116 9.78 -5.06 10.23
CA LEU A 116 9.89 -3.59 10.14
C LEU A 116 11.18 -2.99 10.73
N GLY A 117 11.76 -3.61 11.76
CA GLY A 117 12.91 -3.05 12.48
C GLY A 117 12.59 -1.69 13.08
N THR A 118 13.48 -0.70 12.88
CA THR A 118 13.32 0.68 13.41
C THR A 118 12.19 1.49 12.75
N LEU A 119 11.57 0.94 11.70
CA LEU A 119 10.38 1.51 11.06
C LEU A 119 9.08 1.07 11.72
N ALA A 120 9.12 0.15 12.69
CA ALA A 120 7.93 -0.21 13.43
C ALA A 120 7.41 0.98 14.25
N THR A 121 6.09 1.15 14.32
CA THR A 121 5.45 2.17 15.16
C THR A 121 4.82 1.57 16.42
N ALA A 122 3.97 0.56 16.27
CA ALA A 122 3.31 -0.13 17.36
C ALA A 122 3.48 -1.66 17.28
N TRP A 123 3.96 -2.19 16.14
CA TRP A 123 4.04 -3.63 15.88
C TRP A 123 4.63 -4.48 17.01
N PRO A 124 5.80 -4.16 17.63
CA PRO A 124 6.36 -4.98 18.70
C PRO A 124 5.42 -5.18 19.90
N ARG A 125 4.54 -4.20 20.15
CA ARG A 125 3.53 -4.29 21.20
C ARG A 125 2.26 -4.98 20.69
N LEU A 126 1.84 -4.70 19.46
CA LEU A 126 0.65 -5.32 18.86
C LEU A 126 0.83 -6.84 18.69
N SER A 127 2.03 -7.30 18.34
CA SER A 127 2.34 -8.71 18.13
C SER A 127 2.23 -9.58 19.38
N THR A 128 2.08 -8.99 20.56
CA THR A 128 1.89 -9.73 21.81
C THR A 128 0.42 -9.97 22.14
N ALA A 129 -0.52 -9.52 21.29
CA ALA A 129 -1.94 -9.75 21.51
C ALA A 129 -2.27 -11.25 21.41
N ALA A 130 -2.97 -11.77 22.42
CA ALA A 130 -3.44 -13.15 22.51
C ALA A 130 -4.94 -13.29 22.14
N SER A 131 -5.65 -12.18 21.94
CA SER A 131 -7.06 -12.17 21.51
C SER A 131 -7.38 -10.94 20.64
N ALA A 132 -8.46 -11.01 19.86
CA ALA A 132 -8.92 -9.89 19.04
C ALA A 132 -9.30 -8.66 19.90
N GLU A 133 -9.89 -8.88 21.08
CA GLU A 133 -10.20 -7.84 22.05
C GLU A 133 -8.93 -7.16 22.59
N GLN A 134 -7.91 -7.95 22.94
CA GLN A 134 -6.63 -7.41 23.38
C GLN A 134 -5.95 -6.63 22.25
N LEU A 135 -5.99 -7.13 21.02
CA LEU A 135 -5.46 -6.43 19.85
C LEU A 135 -6.16 -5.08 19.65
N ARG A 136 -7.49 -5.04 19.75
CA ARG A 136 -8.26 -3.79 19.67
C ARG A 136 -7.83 -2.79 20.75
N SER A 137 -7.68 -3.26 22.00
CA SER A 137 -7.23 -2.44 23.12
C SER A 137 -5.84 -1.85 22.89
N LEU A 138 -4.91 -2.65 22.35
CA LEU A 138 -3.56 -2.20 22.02
C LEU A 138 -3.54 -1.23 20.83
N LEU A 139 -4.39 -1.45 19.81
CA LEU A 139 -4.57 -0.52 18.69
C LEU A 139 -5.09 0.83 19.19
N ALA A 140 -6.10 0.82 20.06
CA ALA A 140 -6.68 2.01 20.67
C ALA A 140 -5.65 2.85 21.45
N ALA A 141 -4.70 2.19 22.11
CA ALA A 141 -3.60 2.83 22.85
C ALA A 141 -2.40 3.22 21.96
N SER A 142 -2.49 3.06 20.65
CA SER A 142 -1.39 3.31 19.71
C SER A 142 -1.73 4.44 18.73
N PRO A 143 -0.76 4.93 17.94
CA PRO A 143 -1.04 5.88 16.86
C PRO A 143 -2.04 5.40 15.79
N TRP A 144 -2.38 4.10 15.77
CA TRP A 144 -3.43 3.56 14.88
C TRP A 144 -4.84 3.97 15.31
N GLY A 145 -5.05 4.19 16.61
CA GLY A 145 -6.35 4.54 17.22
C GLY A 145 -7.30 3.34 17.32
N ASP A 146 -8.47 3.57 17.96
CA ASP A 146 -9.49 2.52 18.14
C ASP A 146 -10.17 2.19 16.81
N PRO A 147 -10.16 0.92 16.38
CA PRO A 147 -10.96 0.45 15.24
C PRO A 147 -12.48 0.55 15.46
N GLY A 148 -12.94 0.51 16.70
CA GLY A 148 -14.38 0.50 17.05
C GLY A 148 -15.05 -0.88 16.98
N THR A 149 -14.32 -1.89 16.53
CA THR A 149 -14.79 -3.27 16.32
C THR A 149 -13.60 -4.22 16.44
N ASP A 150 -13.87 -5.47 16.79
CA ASP A 150 -12.94 -6.61 16.81
C ASP A 150 -13.07 -7.49 15.56
N THR A 151 -14.04 -7.21 14.68
CA THR A 151 -14.23 -7.97 13.44
C THR A 151 -13.01 -7.84 12.53
N PRO A 152 -12.60 -8.91 11.81
CA PRO A 152 -11.45 -8.87 10.91
C PRO A 152 -11.53 -7.77 9.86
N TRP A 153 -12.65 -7.71 9.15
CA TRP A 153 -12.86 -6.76 8.06
C TRP A 153 -13.00 -5.32 8.58
N GLY A 154 -13.65 -5.12 9.73
CA GLY A 154 -13.85 -3.79 10.31
C GLY A 154 -12.54 -3.20 10.80
N THR A 155 -11.74 -4.01 11.50
CA THR A 155 -10.38 -3.64 11.91
C THR A 155 -9.51 -3.30 10.71
N ALA A 156 -9.57 -4.10 9.64
CA ALA A 156 -8.82 -3.85 8.40
C ALA A 156 -9.20 -2.52 7.74
N THR A 157 -10.49 -2.19 7.73
CA THR A 157 -11.00 -0.93 7.21
C THR A 157 -10.48 0.23 8.05
N ALA A 158 -10.65 0.14 9.37
CA ALA A 158 -10.30 1.22 10.27
C ALA A 158 -8.80 1.54 10.26
N ILE A 159 -7.94 0.52 10.25
CA ILE A 159 -6.49 0.73 10.25
C ILE A 159 -5.99 1.32 8.92
N ARG A 160 -6.58 0.95 7.77
CA ARG A 160 -6.26 1.53 6.46
C ARG A 160 -6.67 3.01 6.38
N LEU A 161 -7.86 3.36 6.87
CA LEU A 161 -8.32 4.75 6.93
C LEU A 161 -7.48 5.58 7.92
N GLY A 162 -7.10 4.99 9.05
CA GLY A 162 -6.16 5.57 10.01
C GLY A 162 -4.78 5.83 9.40
N TRP A 163 -4.26 4.87 8.63
CA TRP A 163 -3.00 5.04 7.89
C TRP A 163 -3.07 6.20 6.90
N ALA A 164 -4.10 6.25 6.06
CA ALA A 164 -4.27 7.32 5.07
C ALA A 164 -4.31 8.71 5.73
N THR A 165 -5.01 8.82 6.87
CA THR A 165 -5.06 10.05 7.67
C THR A 165 -3.68 10.48 8.18
N ARG A 166 -2.93 9.54 8.75
CA ARG A 166 -1.56 9.79 9.25
C ARG A 166 -0.61 10.16 8.11
N LEU A 167 -0.74 9.51 6.96
CA LEU A 167 0.09 9.77 5.79
C LEU A 167 -0.16 11.20 5.26
N ALA A 168 -1.42 11.60 5.11
CA ALA A 168 -1.77 12.95 4.68
C ALA A 168 -1.32 14.03 5.66
N ALA A 169 -1.37 13.76 6.97
CA ALA A 169 -0.93 14.69 8.00
C ALA A 169 0.60 14.84 8.06
N GLY A 170 1.34 13.73 7.98
CA GLY A 170 2.80 13.73 8.13
C GLY A 170 3.56 13.96 6.83
N ILE A 171 2.94 13.73 5.67
CA ILE A 171 3.54 13.92 4.34
C ILE A 171 2.51 14.64 3.44
N PRO A 172 2.36 15.97 3.55
CA PRO A 172 1.25 16.72 2.93
C PRO A 172 1.07 16.50 1.42
N GLN A 173 2.17 16.29 0.69
CA GLN A 173 2.16 15.94 -0.74
C GLN A 173 1.41 14.65 -1.10
N THR A 174 1.15 13.76 -0.13
CA THR A 174 0.37 12.53 -0.32
C THR A 174 -1.13 12.72 -0.12
N ARG A 175 -1.58 13.89 0.35
CA ARG A 175 -2.98 14.15 0.68
C ARG A 175 -3.95 13.83 -0.47
N PRO A 176 -3.70 14.21 -1.73
CA PRO A 176 -4.59 13.86 -2.84
C PRO A 176 -4.68 12.34 -3.08
N TRP A 177 -3.57 11.62 -2.89
CA TRP A 177 -3.54 10.16 -3.00
C TRP A 177 -4.32 9.52 -1.86
N ALA A 178 -4.11 9.97 -0.63
CA ALA A 178 -4.81 9.47 0.55
C ALA A 178 -6.31 9.71 0.45
N ALA A 179 -6.76 10.89 0.00
CA ALA A 179 -8.16 11.21 -0.19
C ALA A 179 -8.85 10.29 -1.22
N GLY A 180 -8.23 10.11 -2.40
CA GLY A 180 -8.73 9.16 -3.40
C GLY A 180 -8.73 7.72 -2.90
N GLY A 181 -7.70 7.29 -2.18
CA GLY A 181 -7.60 5.95 -1.60
C GLY A 181 -8.66 5.68 -0.53
N VAL A 182 -8.97 6.69 0.30
CA VAL A 182 -10.07 6.63 1.27
C VAL A 182 -11.41 6.47 0.57
N ALA A 183 -11.68 7.24 -0.51
CA ALA A 183 -12.89 7.08 -1.29
C ALA A 183 -13.02 5.66 -1.88
N LEU A 184 -11.94 5.09 -2.40
CA LEU A 184 -11.92 3.71 -2.92
C LEU A 184 -12.19 2.67 -1.83
N VAL A 185 -11.56 2.79 -0.66
CA VAL A 185 -11.78 1.87 0.47
C VAL A 185 -13.25 1.92 0.92
N VAL A 186 -13.79 3.12 1.13
CA VAL A 186 -15.20 3.30 1.52
C VAL A 186 -16.13 2.76 0.43
N ALA A 187 -15.85 3.05 -0.84
CA ALA A 187 -16.65 2.58 -1.96
C ALA A 187 -16.68 1.05 -2.04
N ARG A 188 -15.51 0.41 -1.99
CA ARG A 188 -15.40 -1.05 -2.05
C ARG A 188 -16.11 -1.72 -0.88
N ASP A 189 -15.82 -1.28 0.34
CA ASP A 189 -16.35 -1.94 1.52
C ASP A 189 -17.88 -1.84 1.55
N ARG A 190 -18.43 -0.69 1.17
CA ARG A 190 -19.87 -0.46 1.18
C ARG A 190 -20.62 -1.07 0.00
N TYR A 191 -20.16 -0.82 -1.23
CA TYR A 191 -20.96 -1.10 -2.43
C TYR A 191 -20.61 -2.40 -3.11
N VAL A 192 -19.41 -2.94 -2.88
CA VAL A 192 -19.00 -4.26 -3.41
C VAL A 192 -19.15 -5.32 -2.34
N LEU A 193 -18.63 -5.04 -1.12
CA LEU A 193 -18.62 -6.03 -0.04
C LEU A 193 -19.85 -5.96 0.87
N SER A 194 -20.73 -4.96 0.70
CA SER A 194 -21.92 -4.74 1.55
C SER A 194 -21.59 -4.68 3.05
N ARG A 195 -20.46 -4.07 3.41
CA ARG A 195 -19.96 -3.93 4.78
C ARG A 195 -20.07 -2.48 5.25
N PRO A 196 -20.55 -2.22 6.47
CA PRO A 196 -20.59 -0.87 7.02
C PRO A 196 -19.19 -0.40 7.42
N VAL A 197 -18.82 0.85 7.15
CA VAL A 197 -17.55 1.39 7.65
C VAL A 197 -17.64 1.60 9.17
N PRO A 198 -16.69 1.11 9.98
CA PRO A 198 -16.73 1.31 11.42
C PRO A 198 -16.79 2.79 11.78
N GLU A 199 -17.69 3.13 12.70
CA GLU A 199 -18.06 4.52 13.03
C GLU A 199 -16.84 5.40 13.43
N PRO A 200 -15.87 4.95 14.26
CA PRO A 200 -14.66 5.74 14.52
C PRO A 200 -13.82 6.02 13.26
N ALA A 201 -13.79 5.08 12.32
CA ALA A 201 -13.07 5.23 11.06
C ALA A 201 -13.81 6.14 10.08
N ALA A 202 -15.15 6.04 10.02
CA ALA A 202 -16.00 6.93 9.24
C ALA A 202 -15.85 8.39 9.67
N ARG A 203 -15.91 8.68 10.98
CA ARG A 203 -15.66 10.03 11.51
C ARG A 203 -14.29 10.58 11.13
N ARG A 204 -13.26 9.74 11.19
CA ARG A 204 -11.89 10.12 10.82
C ARG A 204 -11.78 10.45 9.32
N ALA A 205 -12.37 9.62 8.46
CA ALA A 205 -12.41 9.83 7.02
C ALA A 205 -13.14 11.15 6.67
N ARG A 206 -14.29 11.40 7.32
CA ARG A 206 -15.03 12.65 7.16
C ARG A 206 -14.24 13.87 7.63
N ALA A 207 -13.62 13.80 8.81
CA ALA A 207 -12.84 14.91 9.36
C ALA A 207 -11.58 15.22 8.52
N ALA A 208 -10.86 14.20 8.05
CA ALA A 208 -9.59 14.39 7.35
C ALA A 208 -9.76 14.74 5.86
N PHE A 209 -10.78 14.18 5.21
CA PHE A 209 -10.94 14.21 3.75
C PHE A 209 -12.33 14.62 3.27
N GLY A 210 -13.29 14.85 4.17
CA GLY A 210 -14.68 15.17 3.82
C GLY A 210 -15.45 14.00 3.18
N VAL A 211 -14.94 12.76 3.30
CA VAL A 211 -15.60 11.56 2.77
C VAL A 211 -16.62 11.07 3.78
N ASP A 212 -17.90 11.16 3.41
CA ASP A 212 -19.00 10.63 4.23
C ASP A 212 -19.28 9.17 3.89
N ALA A 213 -19.35 8.32 4.92
CA ALA A 213 -19.61 6.89 4.78
C ALA A 213 -21.08 6.52 5.03
N ASP A 214 -22.00 7.50 5.09
CA ASP A 214 -23.44 7.30 5.30
C ASP A 214 -24.01 6.20 4.40
N THR A 215 -24.50 5.11 4.99
CA THR A 215 -24.89 3.86 4.33
C THR A 215 -26.15 3.94 3.47
N ARG A 216 -26.87 5.06 3.46
CA ARG A 216 -28.23 5.15 2.85
C ARG A 216 -28.30 5.64 1.41
N ILE A 217 -27.24 6.23 0.87
CA ILE A 217 -27.24 6.83 -0.49
C ILE A 217 -26.84 5.85 -1.61
N PRO A 218 -27.35 5.96 -2.84
CA PRO A 218 -26.86 5.12 -3.94
C PRO A 218 -25.39 5.46 -4.31
N PHE A 219 -24.70 4.53 -4.99
CA PHE A 219 -23.29 4.66 -5.35
C PHE A 219 -22.96 5.95 -6.11
N THR A 220 -23.75 6.29 -7.12
CA THR A 220 -23.57 7.51 -7.92
C THR A 220 -23.71 8.77 -7.07
N ALA A 221 -24.69 8.82 -6.17
CA ALA A 221 -24.87 9.93 -5.24
C ALA A 221 -23.68 10.07 -4.30
N PHE A 222 -23.11 8.96 -3.82
CA PHE A 222 -21.86 8.99 -3.05
C PHE A 222 -20.69 9.53 -3.85
N ALA A 223 -20.46 9.03 -5.07
CA ALA A 223 -19.38 9.50 -5.94
C ALA A 223 -19.49 11.02 -6.22
N HIS A 224 -20.70 11.52 -6.48
CA HIS A 224 -20.96 12.95 -6.69
C HIS A 224 -20.85 13.80 -5.41
N ALA A 225 -21.06 13.23 -4.22
CA ALA A 225 -20.93 13.94 -2.95
C ALA A 225 -19.46 14.07 -2.50
N LEU A 226 -18.52 13.33 -3.10
CA LEU A 226 -17.11 13.39 -2.70
C LEU A 226 -16.49 14.77 -2.92
N PRO A 227 -15.64 15.26 -2.00
CA PRO A 227 -14.83 16.45 -2.22
C PRO A 227 -13.88 16.28 -3.40
N ASN A 228 -13.47 17.37 -4.06
CA ASN A 228 -12.63 17.34 -5.27
C ASN A 228 -11.34 16.50 -5.10
N ASP A 229 -10.69 16.60 -3.94
CA ASP A 229 -9.46 15.85 -3.63
C ASP A 229 -9.66 14.33 -3.57
N ALA A 230 -10.90 13.86 -3.39
CA ALA A 230 -11.26 12.44 -3.34
C ALA A 230 -12.02 11.97 -4.60
N ARG A 231 -12.84 12.86 -5.18
CA ARG A 231 -13.77 12.59 -6.28
C ARG A 231 -13.08 12.05 -7.53
N TRP A 232 -11.91 12.59 -7.87
CA TRP A 232 -11.15 12.19 -9.06
C TRP A 232 -10.90 10.67 -9.17
N ALA A 233 -10.85 9.95 -8.04
CA ALA A 233 -10.65 8.51 -8.04
C ALA A 233 -11.85 7.78 -8.66
N LEU A 234 -13.07 8.26 -8.38
CA LEU A 234 -14.34 7.67 -8.84
C LEU A 234 -14.94 8.38 -10.05
N GLU A 235 -14.21 9.30 -10.69
CA GLU A 235 -14.64 9.97 -11.90
C GLU A 235 -14.96 8.96 -13.00
N ASP A 236 -16.04 9.16 -13.76
CA ASP A 236 -16.51 8.25 -14.82
C ASP A 236 -16.81 6.80 -14.37
N VAL A 237 -17.00 6.56 -13.07
CA VAL A 237 -17.40 5.26 -12.53
C VAL A 237 -18.85 5.36 -12.09
N GLU A 238 -19.74 4.71 -12.83
CA GLU A 238 -21.18 4.75 -12.56
C GLU A 238 -21.67 3.56 -11.74
N ARG A 239 -20.90 2.47 -11.74
CA ARG A 239 -21.28 1.19 -11.14
C ARG A 239 -20.21 0.67 -10.19
N PRO A 240 -20.58 0.04 -9.05
CA PRO A 240 -19.62 -0.56 -8.13
C PRO A 240 -18.73 -1.64 -8.77
N GLU A 241 -19.25 -2.35 -9.76
CA GLU A 241 -18.50 -3.37 -10.52
C GLU A 241 -17.28 -2.79 -11.26
N ASP A 242 -17.33 -1.51 -11.63
CA ASP A 242 -16.25 -0.81 -12.34
C ASP A 242 -15.20 -0.19 -11.40
N LEU A 243 -15.28 -0.44 -10.09
CA LEU A 243 -14.32 0.10 -9.11
C LEU A 243 -12.87 -0.32 -9.36
N TRP A 244 -12.64 -1.45 -10.05
CA TRP A 244 -11.28 -1.83 -10.44
C TRP A 244 -10.63 -0.78 -11.36
N ARG A 245 -11.41 -0.15 -12.27
CA ARG A 245 -10.92 0.94 -13.14
C ARG A 245 -10.54 2.17 -12.32
N ALA A 246 -11.34 2.45 -11.29
CA ALA A 246 -11.10 3.52 -10.34
C ALA A 246 -9.78 3.32 -9.58
N GLU A 247 -9.53 2.08 -9.15
CA GLU A 247 -8.27 1.69 -8.50
C GLU A 247 -7.08 1.82 -9.45
N GLU A 248 -7.19 1.38 -10.71
CA GLU A 248 -6.11 1.55 -11.70
C GLU A 248 -5.82 3.01 -11.99
N ARG A 249 -6.85 3.85 -12.16
CA ARG A 249 -6.69 5.30 -12.29
C ARG A 249 -5.97 5.89 -11.09
N TRP A 250 -6.28 5.41 -9.89
CA TRP A 250 -5.61 5.85 -8.67
C TRP A 250 -4.11 5.53 -8.70
N TRP A 251 -3.74 4.30 -9.03
CA TRP A 251 -2.35 3.89 -9.16
C TRP A 251 -1.62 4.68 -10.25
N ALA A 252 -2.24 4.89 -11.42
CA ALA A 252 -1.65 5.66 -12.51
C ALA A 252 -1.39 7.13 -12.14
N ARG A 253 -2.28 7.76 -11.37
CA ARG A 253 -2.04 9.13 -10.86
C ARG A 253 -0.91 9.15 -9.84
N VAL A 254 -0.92 8.22 -8.88
CA VAL A 254 0.13 8.10 -7.86
C VAL A 254 1.51 7.91 -8.53
N GLU A 255 1.59 7.08 -9.56
CA GLU A 255 2.82 6.90 -10.34
C GLU A 255 3.28 8.19 -11.02
N ARG A 256 2.36 8.86 -11.74
CA ARG A 256 2.65 10.09 -12.46
C ARG A 256 3.16 11.19 -11.52
N ASP A 257 2.51 11.35 -10.37
CA ASP A 257 2.88 12.34 -9.37
C ASP A 257 4.23 11.97 -8.71
N ALA A 258 4.50 10.68 -8.48
CA ALA A 258 5.78 10.20 -7.98
C ALA A 258 6.93 10.44 -8.98
N LEU A 259 6.70 10.19 -10.28
CA LEU A 259 7.65 10.51 -11.35
C LEU A 259 7.88 12.03 -11.43
N ALA A 260 6.84 12.84 -11.32
CA ALA A 260 6.96 14.29 -11.28
C ALA A 260 7.76 14.78 -10.07
N ALA A 261 7.58 14.15 -8.89
CA ALA A 261 8.35 14.44 -7.69
C ALA A 261 9.84 14.14 -7.86
N LEU A 262 10.20 13.16 -8.69
CA LEU A 262 11.59 12.91 -9.06
C LEU A 262 12.16 14.01 -9.97
N ARG A 263 11.37 14.67 -10.80
CA ARG A 263 11.85 15.70 -11.74
C ARG A 263 12.10 17.06 -11.08
N ARG A 264 11.48 17.33 -9.91
CA ARG A 264 11.64 18.57 -9.17
C ARG A 264 13.08 18.76 -8.63
N PRO A 265 13.52 20.01 -8.35
CA PRO A 265 14.84 20.28 -7.80
C PRO A 265 15.13 19.41 -6.59
N ARG A 266 16.40 18.98 -6.45
CA ARG A 266 16.88 17.87 -5.60
C ARG A 266 16.78 18.11 -4.08
N TYR A 267 15.96 19.04 -3.64
CA TYR A 267 15.93 19.52 -2.27
C TYR A 267 14.68 19.01 -1.56
N GLY A 268 14.88 18.23 -0.51
CA GLY A 268 13.84 17.83 0.43
C GLY A 268 13.27 16.44 0.21
N LEU A 269 12.10 16.22 0.82
CA LEU A 269 11.49 14.91 1.01
C LEU A 269 10.88 14.31 -0.26
N ALA A 270 10.44 15.16 -1.19
CA ALA A 270 9.64 14.75 -2.33
C ALA A 270 10.29 13.65 -3.21
N PRO A 271 11.58 13.73 -3.58
CA PRO A 271 12.22 12.67 -4.37
C PRO A 271 12.29 11.33 -3.63
N ALA A 272 12.52 11.33 -2.31
CA ALA A 272 12.61 10.10 -1.53
C ALA A 272 11.24 9.40 -1.43
N VAL A 273 10.17 10.16 -1.18
CA VAL A 273 8.79 9.65 -1.20
C VAL A 273 8.43 9.12 -2.57
N GLY A 274 8.75 9.87 -3.64
CA GLY A 274 8.52 9.42 -5.02
C GLY A 274 9.26 8.11 -5.34
N CYS A 275 10.50 7.94 -4.88
CA CYS A 275 11.23 6.68 -5.05
C CYS A 275 10.51 5.51 -4.36
N VAL A 276 10.13 5.66 -3.09
CA VAL A 276 9.43 4.59 -2.35
C VAL A 276 8.12 4.20 -3.02
N VAL A 277 7.33 5.19 -3.44
CA VAL A 277 6.06 4.95 -4.12
C VAL A 277 6.27 4.17 -5.43
N LEU A 278 7.30 4.52 -6.21
CA LEU A 278 7.61 3.80 -7.43
C LEU A 278 8.14 2.38 -7.18
N LEU A 279 8.84 2.13 -6.08
CA LEU A 279 9.21 0.77 -5.67
C LEU A 279 7.98 -0.05 -5.27
N ALA A 280 7.00 0.56 -4.60
CA ALA A 280 5.75 -0.11 -4.24
C ALA A 280 4.90 -0.43 -5.49
N ILE A 281 4.85 0.48 -6.48
CA ILE A 281 4.19 0.23 -7.77
C ILE A 281 4.91 -0.89 -8.53
N ASP A 282 6.24 -0.92 -8.54
CA ASP A 282 7.01 -2.01 -9.15
C ASP A 282 6.67 -3.36 -8.51
N ALA A 283 6.66 -3.43 -7.18
CA ALA A 283 6.28 -4.63 -6.45
C ALA A 283 4.83 -5.07 -6.76
N ARG A 284 3.89 -4.13 -6.89
CA ARG A 284 2.51 -4.42 -7.31
C ARG A 284 2.48 -5.09 -8.69
N ARG A 285 3.20 -4.53 -9.67
CA ARG A 285 3.27 -5.09 -11.02
C ARG A 285 3.89 -6.48 -11.04
N VAL A 286 4.99 -6.67 -10.29
CA VAL A 286 5.66 -7.96 -10.20
C VAL A 286 4.76 -9.01 -9.56
N ARG A 287 4.03 -8.68 -8.49
CA ARG A 287 3.05 -9.58 -7.87
C ARG A 287 1.94 -10.00 -8.84
N ALA A 288 1.35 -9.04 -9.54
CA ALA A 288 0.36 -9.34 -10.57
C ALA A 288 0.93 -10.21 -11.71
N ALA A 289 2.19 -10.01 -12.09
CA ALA A 289 2.86 -10.83 -13.09
C ALA A 289 3.10 -12.27 -12.58
N LEU A 290 3.43 -12.44 -11.30
CA LEU A 290 3.57 -13.76 -10.68
C LEU A 290 2.25 -14.53 -10.63
N GLU A 291 1.15 -13.85 -10.30
CA GLU A 291 -0.21 -14.42 -10.36
C GLU A 291 -0.56 -14.93 -11.76
N LEU A 292 -0.27 -14.15 -12.80
CA LEU A 292 -0.49 -14.58 -14.18
C LEU A 292 0.42 -15.74 -14.59
N ALA A 293 1.69 -15.72 -14.21
CA ALA A 293 2.63 -16.80 -14.49
C ALA A 293 2.20 -18.11 -13.79
N ALA A 294 1.70 -18.01 -12.55
CA ALA A 294 1.14 -19.14 -11.82
C ALA A 294 -0.12 -19.74 -12.49
N ARG A 295 -0.84 -18.92 -13.27
CA ARG A 295 -2.02 -19.33 -14.06
C ARG A 295 -1.68 -19.70 -15.51
N GLY A 296 -0.41 -19.86 -15.85
CA GLY A 296 0.03 -20.33 -17.17
C GLY A 296 0.38 -19.23 -18.18
N GLY A 297 0.54 -17.98 -17.75
CA GLY A 297 1.22 -16.94 -18.55
C GLY A 297 0.36 -16.27 -19.63
N ARG A 298 -0.93 -16.08 -19.39
CA ARG A 298 -1.84 -15.43 -20.34
C ARG A 298 -2.15 -14.00 -19.89
N PRO A 299 -1.62 -12.95 -20.55
CA PRO A 299 -1.98 -11.58 -20.20
C PRO A 299 -3.47 -11.34 -20.46
N GLU A 300 -4.23 -11.08 -19.41
CA GLU A 300 -5.62 -10.64 -19.48
C GLU A 300 -5.67 -9.10 -19.63
N GLU A 301 -6.77 -8.55 -20.14
CA GLU A 301 -6.99 -7.09 -20.28
C GLU A 301 -6.69 -6.32 -18.98
N ALA A 302 -6.93 -6.94 -17.83
CA ALA A 302 -6.66 -6.36 -16.52
C ALA A 302 -5.16 -6.10 -16.26
N PHE A 303 -4.26 -6.90 -16.84
CA PHE A 303 -2.82 -6.70 -16.70
C PHE A 303 -2.27 -5.63 -17.64
N ASP A 304 -2.90 -5.41 -18.80
CA ASP A 304 -2.56 -4.28 -19.67
C ASP A 304 -2.78 -2.93 -18.96
N ALA A 305 -3.76 -2.85 -18.05
CA ALA A 305 -3.95 -1.67 -17.22
C ALA A 305 -2.82 -1.45 -16.18
N LEU A 306 -2.04 -2.50 -15.86
CA LEU A 306 -0.93 -2.44 -14.91
C LEU A 306 0.42 -2.11 -15.56
N ALA A 307 0.58 -2.38 -16.86
CA ALA A 307 1.84 -2.31 -17.59
C ALA A 307 2.01 -0.97 -18.33
#